data_AF-A0A9E3GF17-F1
#
_entry.id   AF-A0A9E3GF17-F1
#
_cell.length_a   1.000
_cell.length_b   1.000
_cell.length_c   1.000
_cell.angle_alpha   90.00
_cell.angle_beta   90.00
_cell.angle_gamma   90.00
#
_symmetry.space_group_name_H-M   'P 1'
#
loop_
_entity.id
_entity.type
_entity.pdbx_description
1 polymer ?
#
loop_
_entity_poly.entity_id
_entity_poly.type
_entity_poly.pdbx_seq_one_letter_code
_entity_poly.pdbx_strand_id
1 'polypeptide(L)'
;MKSSYEPRELYRTVTSSHVTASSDALTSLASHISAGTSPDDADCQHVRLGLYEHGAFLNPILHGFVLYFATGEAEPQRQIPLLDALPPAHSLFIPTATNQERPLTYVIVANNPVEIQIKHTLSTLARLIARRTLTTRILNDGVAENLPQLAEETDLKSDNQIADTMRSEGWIGAAQLVAARAEASGRPLHVSFATSLMTREQIANQAPILRRVYNDSPVIRDSIDKVSMLLSRGMTVSGGATQRAVSFIRDYIDVGLIQNYLAHLARDAHVCGNGYLSFGVIPDQSLRLLLPEKVTIDNDEVYLEDRNQRTDVHANVCHIRGADQQQSAYGLSVLEPFIGLQIAREQWATRVATAAAWNTPEVPRREREYAVMMGQLGEEFLASYEHRCRQILGAPATMDIEIPPDLYFSGHRDMKPAAEAISIRLEGNDDTKASVSK
;
A
#
# COMPACT_ATOMS: atom_id res chain seq x y z
N MET A 1 30.57 28.61 11.78
CA MET A 1 30.68 27.25 12.34
C MET A 1 29.88 26.32 11.45
N LYS A 2 30.57 25.46 10.68
CA LYS A 2 29.94 24.40 9.90
C LYS A 2 29.52 23.32 10.89
N SER A 3 28.21 23.19 11.12
CA SER A 3 27.64 22.07 11.87
C SER A 3 27.84 20.81 11.04
N SER A 4 28.77 19.95 11.47
CA SER A 4 28.89 18.59 10.97
C SER A 4 27.62 17.83 11.37
N TYR A 5 26.70 17.72 10.43
CA TYR A 5 25.57 16.82 10.54
C TYR A 5 26.12 15.40 10.41
N GLU A 6 26.51 14.79 11.54
CA GLU A 6 26.73 13.35 11.57
C GLU A 6 25.35 12.68 11.39
N PRO A 7 25.17 11.85 10.35
CA PRO A 7 23.95 11.08 10.21
C PRO A 7 23.93 10.07 11.36
N ARG A 8 23.13 10.33 12.39
CA ARG A 8 22.75 9.32 13.39
C ARG A 8 22.33 8.05 12.64
N GLU A 9 22.79 6.90 13.13
CA GLU A 9 22.57 5.53 12.65
C GLU A 9 21.10 5.16 12.37
N LEU A 10 20.43 5.83 11.44
CA LEU A 10 18.98 5.72 11.25
C LEU A 10 18.57 4.67 10.22
N TYR A 11 19.52 4.10 9.47
CA TYR A 11 19.26 3.03 8.52
C TYR A 11 20.39 1.99 8.58
N ARG A 12 20.13 0.88 9.26
CA ARG A 12 20.86 -0.37 9.01
C ARG A 12 20.05 -1.14 7.97
N THR A 13 20.74 -1.76 7.01
CA THR A 13 20.14 -2.78 6.15
C THR A 13 19.39 -3.76 7.04
N VAL A 14 18.12 -4.03 6.72
CA VAL A 14 17.29 -4.95 7.50
C VAL A 14 17.95 -6.32 7.41
N THR A 15 18.47 -6.81 8.54
CA THR A 15 19.15 -8.09 8.59
C THR A 15 18.14 -9.20 8.86
N SER A 16 18.46 -10.43 8.47
CA SER A 16 17.64 -11.60 8.82
C SER A 16 17.42 -11.74 10.33
N SER A 17 18.41 -11.36 11.14
CA SER A 17 18.28 -11.36 12.61
C SER A 17 17.29 -10.31 13.12
N HIS A 18 17.28 -9.11 12.52
CA HIS A 18 16.31 -8.05 12.85
C HIS A 18 14.90 -8.47 12.46
N VAL A 19 14.74 -9.00 11.24
CA VAL A 19 13.50 -9.59 10.73
C VAL A 19 12.94 -10.65 11.68
N THR A 20 13.79 -11.56 12.15
CA THR A 20 13.38 -12.61 13.09
C THR A 20 12.92 -12.02 14.42
N ALA A 21 13.70 -11.09 14.99
CA ALA A 21 13.36 -10.42 16.25
C ALA A 21 12.04 -9.63 16.14
N SER A 22 11.82 -8.94 15.03
CA SER A 22 10.55 -8.27 14.71
C SER A 22 9.39 -9.25 14.65
N SER A 23 9.54 -10.36 13.92
CA SER A 23 8.48 -11.36 13.78
C SER A 23 8.14 -12.02 15.12
N ASP A 24 9.14 -12.37 15.93
CA ASP A 24 8.93 -12.94 17.27
C ASP A 24 8.22 -11.95 18.20
N ALA A 25 8.66 -10.68 18.19
CA ALA A 25 8.06 -9.63 18.99
C ALA A 25 6.60 -9.36 18.61
N LEU A 26 6.29 -9.29 17.31
CA LEU A 26 4.94 -9.06 16.82
C LEU A 26 4.02 -10.27 17.01
N THR A 27 4.57 -11.48 16.93
CA THR A 27 3.84 -12.71 17.28
C THR A 27 3.47 -12.72 18.76
N SER A 28 4.42 -12.38 19.64
CA SER A 28 4.18 -12.25 21.08
C SER A 28 3.20 -11.13 21.40
N LEU A 29 3.31 -9.99 20.71
CA LEU A 29 2.34 -8.89 20.84
C LEU A 29 0.92 -9.34 20.48
N ALA A 30 0.78 -10.00 19.33
CA ALA A 30 -0.49 -10.53 18.85
C ALA A 30 -1.13 -11.51 19.84
N SER A 31 -0.34 -12.39 20.46
CA SER A 31 -0.84 -13.35 21.46
C SER A 31 -1.32 -12.67 22.75
N HIS A 32 -0.63 -11.61 23.21
CA HIS A 32 -1.04 -10.90 24.42
C HIS A 32 -2.33 -10.10 24.23
N ILE A 33 -2.54 -9.52 23.05
CA ILE A 33 -3.79 -8.81 22.74
C ILE A 33 -4.95 -9.80 22.60
N SER A 34 -4.69 -11.00 22.06
CA SER A 34 -5.72 -12.00 21.77
C SER A 34 -5.97 -13.01 22.89
N ALA A 35 -5.34 -12.86 24.05
CA ALA A 35 -5.34 -13.88 25.11
C ALA A 35 -6.74 -14.25 25.66
N GLY A 36 -7.74 -13.38 25.45
CA GLY A 36 -9.14 -13.59 25.86
C GLY A 36 -10.12 -13.80 24.70
N THR A 37 -9.66 -13.84 23.45
CA THR A 37 -10.52 -13.91 22.26
C THR A 37 -10.38 -15.23 21.51
N SER A 38 -11.51 -15.86 21.20
CA SER A 38 -11.51 -17.02 20.31
C SER A 38 -11.34 -16.56 18.87
N PRO A 39 -10.50 -17.21 18.04
CA PRO A 39 -10.38 -16.91 16.61
C PRO A 39 -11.69 -17.20 15.84
N ASP A 40 -12.61 -17.99 16.41
CA ASP A 40 -13.89 -18.34 15.79
C ASP A 40 -15.04 -17.44 16.26
N ASP A 41 -14.77 -16.42 17.07
CA ASP A 41 -15.79 -15.50 17.58
C ASP A 41 -16.23 -14.52 16.48
N ALA A 42 -17.48 -14.68 16.01
CA ALA A 42 -18.07 -13.89 14.93
C ALA A 42 -18.20 -12.39 15.27
N ASP A 43 -18.24 -12.03 16.55
CA ASP A 43 -18.35 -10.63 17.00
C ASP A 43 -16.98 -9.95 17.16
N CYS A 44 -15.91 -10.72 16.99
CA CYS A 44 -14.53 -10.26 17.11
C CYS A 44 -14.09 -9.43 15.89
N GLN A 45 -13.26 -8.40 16.15
CA GLN A 45 -12.56 -7.69 15.11
C GLN A 45 -11.21 -8.36 14.84
N HIS A 46 -11.00 -8.85 13.62
CA HIS A 46 -9.76 -9.52 13.22
C HIS A 46 -8.78 -8.55 12.56
N VAL A 47 -7.57 -8.49 13.11
CA VAL A 47 -6.44 -7.75 12.55
C VAL A 47 -5.30 -8.70 12.27
N ARG A 48 -4.71 -8.60 11.08
CA ARG A 48 -3.49 -9.31 10.70
C ARG A 48 -2.34 -8.31 10.62
N LEU A 49 -1.28 -8.58 11.37
CA LEU A 49 -0.03 -7.86 11.31
C LEU A 49 0.91 -8.54 10.33
N GLY A 50 1.74 -7.78 9.63
CA GLY A 50 2.87 -8.33 8.90
C GLY A 50 3.93 -7.28 8.61
N LEU A 51 5.11 -7.76 8.20
CA LEU A 51 6.28 -6.92 8.00
C LEU A 51 6.45 -6.55 6.53
N TYR A 52 6.95 -5.34 6.31
CA TYR A 52 7.19 -4.78 5.00
C TYR A 52 8.51 -4.02 4.97
N GLU A 53 9.41 -4.48 4.10
CA GLU A 53 10.74 -3.92 3.93
C GLU A 53 10.82 -3.22 2.59
N HIS A 54 10.88 -1.89 2.58
CA HIS A 54 10.81 -1.10 1.35
C HIS A 54 12.18 -0.62 0.84
N GLY A 55 13.28 -1.24 1.28
CA GLY A 55 14.63 -0.95 0.77
C GLY A 55 15.07 0.52 0.84
N ALA A 56 14.61 1.28 1.84
CA ALA A 56 14.83 2.73 1.99
C ALA A 56 14.23 3.63 0.91
N PHE A 57 13.30 3.13 0.08
CA PHE A 57 12.58 3.94 -0.89
C PHE A 57 11.66 4.99 -0.24
N LEU A 58 10.87 4.58 0.76
CA LEU A 58 9.90 5.44 1.44
C LEU A 58 10.53 6.20 2.61
N ASN A 59 9.82 7.24 3.07
CA ASN A 59 10.25 8.08 4.16
C ASN A 59 10.47 7.25 5.45
N PRO A 60 11.62 7.40 6.14
CA PRO A 60 11.90 6.78 7.43
C PRO A 60 10.82 6.93 8.51
N ILE A 61 10.03 8.01 8.45
CA ILE A 61 8.96 8.27 9.42
C ILE A 61 7.70 7.42 9.16
N LEU A 62 7.66 6.66 8.07
CA LEU A 62 6.58 5.71 7.82
C LEU A 62 6.77 4.50 8.73
N HIS A 63 5.85 4.34 9.68
CA HIS A 63 5.90 3.23 10.64
C HIS A 63 5.03 2.04 10.23
N GLY A 64 3.98 2.28 9.44
CA GLY A 64 3.06 1.27 8.97
C GLY A 64 1.83 1.85 8.29
N PHE A 65 1.03 1.01 7.64
CA PHE A 65 -0.16 1.41 6.88
C PHE A 65 -1.15 0.24 6.75
N VAL A 66 -2.39 0.54 6.37
CA VAL A 66 -3.39 -0.49 6.07
C VAL A 66 -3.22 -0.93 4.62
N LEU A 67 -3.20 -2.24 4.41
CA LEU A 67 -3.12 -2.84 3.08
C LEU A 67 -4.53 -3.18 2.58
N TYR A 68 -4.83 -2.76 1.36
CA TYR A 68 -6.12 -2.93 0.70
C TYR A 68 -6.00 -4.01 -0.38
N PHE A 69 -6.89 -5.00 -0.39
CA PHE A 69 -6.81 -6.09 -1.35
C PHE A 69 -7.75 -5.86 -2.53
N ALA A 70 -7.23 -5.90 -3.75
CA ALA A 70 -8.04 -5.93 -4.94
C ALA A 70 -8.74 -7.29 -5.09
N THR A 71 -10.02 -7.23 -5.46
CA THR A 71 -10.82 -8.41 -5.75
C THR A 71 -10.53 -9.00 -7.14
N GLY A 72 -9.95 -8.19 -8.03
CA GLY A 72 -9.81 -8.52 -9.46
C GLY A 72 -11.10 -8.28 -10.26
N GLU A 73 -12.20 -7.89 -9.61
CA GLU A 73 -13.49 -7.62 -10.23
C GLU A 73 -13.69 -6.14 -10.51
N ALA A 74 -14.36 -5.84 -11.63
CA ALA A 74 -14.88 -4.52 -11.93
C ALA A 74 -16.30 -4.38 -11.36
N GLU A 75 -16.56 -3.30 -10.66
CA GLU A 75 -17.85 -2.98 -10.05
C GLU A 75 -18.49 -1.78 -10.76
N PRO A 76 -19.77 -1.87 -11.14
CA PRO A 76 -20.48 -0.71 -11.68
C PRO A 76 -20.57 0.38 -10.61
N GLN A 77 -20.14 1.59 -10.97
CA GLN A 77 -20.26 2.75 -10.09
C GLN A 77 -21.73 3.13 -9.89
N ARG A 78 -22.11 3.51 -8.67
CA ARG A 78 -23.45 4.03 -8.39
C ARG A 78 -23.65 5.33 -9.15
N GLN A 79 -24.75 5.43 -9.90
CA GLN A 79 -25.10 6.65 -10.60
C GLN A 79 -25.43 7.74 -9.57
N ILE A 80 -24.74 8.88 -9.68
CA ILE A 80 -25.04 10.07 -8.88
C ILE A 80 -25.97 10.95 -9.73
N PRO A 81 -27.15 11.36 -9.21
CA PRO A 81 -28.03 12.28 -9.92
C PRO A 81 -27.27 13.54 -10.36
N LEU A 82 -27.54 14.01 -11.59
CA LEU A 82 -26.95 15.22 -12.18
C LEU A 82 -25.44 15.13 -12.48
N LEU A 83 -24.82 13.95 -12.38
CA LEU A 83 -23.47 13.68 -12.89
C LEU A 83 -23.51 12.67 -14.03
N ASP A 84 -22.54 12.80 -14.94
CA ASP A 84 -22.31 11.80 -15.99
C ASP A 84 -22.00 10.43 -15.35
N ALA A 85 -22.33 9.36 -16.07
CA ALA A 85 -22.04 8.02 -15.62
C ALA A 85 -20.53 7.85 -15.42
N LEU A 86 -20.14 7.48 -14.20
CA LEU A 86 -18.75 7.15 -13.88
C LEU A 86 -18.39 5.81 -14.51
N PRO A 87 -17.15 5.65 -15.01
CA PRO A 87 -16.69 4.37 -15.53
C PRO A 87 -16.71 3.28 -14.44
N PRO A 88 -16.77 1.99 -14.81
CA PRO A 88 -16.63 0.90 -13.86
C PRO A 88 -15.34 1.02 -13.05
N ALA A 89 -15.38 0.62 -11.78
CA ALA A 89 -14.26 0.74 -10.87
C ALA A 89 -13.68 -0.62 -10.50
N HIS A 90 -12.37 -0.68 -10.30
CA HIS A 90 -11.72 -1.84 -9.73
C HIS A 90 -12.05 -1.92 -8.24
N SER A 91 -12.61 -3.05 -7.83
CA SER A 91 -13.16 -3.18 -6.49
C SER A 91 -12.09 -3.60 -5.50
N LEU A 92 -11.94 -2.81 -4.43
CA LEU A 92 -11.10 -3.11 -3.27
C LEU A 92 -11.96 -3.65 -2.14
N PHE A 93 -11.43 -4.65 -1.45
CA PHE A 93 -12.03 -5.19 -0.25
C PHE A 93 -11.66 -4.33 0.97
N ILE A 94 -12.69 -3.82 1.66
CA ILE A 94 -12.55 -3.26 3.01
C ILE A 94 -13.58 -3.95 3.90
N PRO A 95 -13.14 -4.76 4.88
CA PRO A 95 -14.06 -5.43 5.77
C PRO A 95 -14.78 -4.43 6.68
N THR A 96 -16.09 -4.26 6.50
CA THR A 96 -17.03 -3.70 7.50
C THR A 96 -17.19 -4.65 8.69
N ALA A 97 -17.16 -5.95 8.40
CA ALA A 97 -16.98 -7.05 9.34
C ALA A 97 -15.69 -7.78 8.96
N THR A 98 -14.67 -7.64 9.80
CA THR A 98 -13.43 -8.42 9.69
C THR A 98 -13.67 -9.81 10.25
N ASN A 99 -13.20 -10.84 9.57
CA ASN A 99 -13.17 -12.21 10.11
C ASN A 99 -11.78 -12.83 9.88
N GLN A 100 -11.59 -14.08 10.28
CA GLN A 100 -10.31 -14.77 10.15
C GLN A 100 -9.83 -14.88 8.69
N GLU A 101 -10.74 -15.10 7.74
CA GLU A 101 -10.43 -15.22 6.31
C GLU A 101 -10.11 -13.86 5.68
N ARG A 102 -10.79 -12.81 6.17
CA ARG A 102 -10.72 -11.44 5.66
C ARG A 102 -10.43 -10.44 6.78
N PRO A 103 -9.22 -10.49 7.38
CA PRO A 103 -8.84 -9.58 8.45
C PRO A 103 -8.50 -8.20 7.90
N LEU A 104 -8.60 -7.17 8.75
CA LEU A 104 -7.94 -5.90 8.48
C LEU A 104 -6.43 -6.13 8.53
N THR A 105 -5.72 -5.94 7.42
CA THR A 105 -4.27 -6.16 7.38
C THR A 105 -3.52 -4.85 7.63
N TYR A 106 -2.83 -4.77 8.77
CA TYR A 106 -1.94 -3.67 9.11
C TYR A 106 -0.49 -4.08 8.90
N VAL A 107 0.19 -3.32 8.07
CA VAL A 107 1.56 -3.55 7.66
C VAL A 107 2.48 -2.68 8.49
N ILE A 108 3.57 -3.26 8.97
CA ILE A 108 4.56 -2.62 9.83
C ILE A 108 5.87 -2.53 9.06
N VAL A 109 6.46 -1.34 9.03
CA VAL A 109 7.70 -1.10 8.29
C VAL A 109 8.87 -1.69 9.06
N ALA A 110 9.47 -2.75 8.49
CA ALA A 110 10.54 -3.53 9.09
C ALA A 110 11.84 -2.72 9.28
N ASN A 111 12.02 -1.64 8.51
CA ASN A 111 13.17 -0.74 8.59
C ASN A 111 13.27 0.01 9.94
N ASN A 112 12.21 0.04 10.75
CA ASN A 112 12.22 0.65 12.07
C ASN A 112 12.79 -0.30 13.15
N PRO A 113 13.35 0.23 14.26
CA PRO A 113 13.68 -0.59 15.44
C PRO A 113 12.47 -1.35 16.00
N VAL A 114 12.68 -2.53 16.56
CA VAL A 114 11.60 -3.40 17.07
C VAL A 114 10.73 -2.70 18.11
N GLU A 115 11.33 -1.89 18.99
CA GLU A 115 10.60 -1.15 20.02
C GLU A 115 9.67 -0.08 19.41
N ILE A 116 10.09 0.54 18.31
CA ILE A 116 9.28 1.50 17.55
C ILE A 116 8.15 0.77 16.83
N GLN A 117 8.43 -0.39 16.23
CA GLN A 117 7.41 -1.24 15.61
C GLN A 117 6.31 -1.63 16.62
N ILE A 118 6.68 -2.08 17.82
CA ILE A 118 5.74 -2.44 18.90
C ILE A 118 4.91 -1.21 19.30
N LYS A 119 5.58 -0.09 19.61
CA LYS A 119 4.92 1.15 20.06
C LYS A 119 3.88 1.63 19.03
N HIS A 120 4.27 1.72 17.77
CA HIS A 120 3.37 2.20 16.72
C HIS A 120 2.23 1.22 16.44
N THR A 121 2.47 -0.08 16.54
CA THR A 121 1.41 -1.09 16.41
C THR A 121 0.38 -0.92 17.52
N LEU A 122 0.80 -0.82 18.78
CA LEU A 122 -0.08 -0.59 19.92
C LEU A 122 -0.88 0.71 19.79
N SER A 123 -0.23 1.82 19.42
CA SER A 123 -0.89 3.10 19.17
C SER A 123 -1.93 3.00 18.05
N THR A 124 -1.58 2.37 16.91
CA THR A 124 -2.51 2.20 15.80
C THR A 124 -3.74 1.38 16.21
N LEU A 125 -3.54 0.26 16.91
CA LEU A 125 -4.66 -0.57 17.38
C LEU A 125 -5.53 0.17 18.40
N ALA A 126 -4.92 0.95 19.31
CA ALA A 126 -5.66 1.79 20.25
C ALA A 126 -6.49 2.87 19.54
N ARG A 127 -5.93 3.56 18.54
CA ARG A 127 -6.64 4.55 17.71
C ARG A 127 -7.78 3.91 16.94
N LEU A 128 -7.60 2.71 16.39
CA LEU A 128 -8.66 1.96 15.71
C LEU A 128 -9.87 1.75 16.63
N ILE A 129 -9.64 1.27 17.86
CA ILE A 129 -10.68 1.06 18.87
C ILE A 129 -11.33 2.39 19.29
N ALA A 130 -10.53 3.43 19.49
CA ALA A 130 -11.02 4.74 19.89
C ALA A 130 -11.90 5.39 18.81
N ARG A 131 -11.46 5.35 17.55
CA ARG A 131 -12.23 5.83 16.40
C ARG A 131 -13.52 5.04 16.20
N ARG A 132 -13.49 3.71 16.36
CA ARG A 132 -14.70 2.87 16.33
C ARG A 132 -15.72 3.30 17.40
N THR A 133 -15.26 3.53 18.61
CA THR A 133 -16.09 3.98 19.74
C THR A 133 -16.68 5.36 19.46
N LEU A 134 -15.87 6.28 18.92
CA LEU A 134 -16.30 7.60 18.50
C LEU A 134 -17.37 7.54 17.39
N THR A 135 -17.16 6.75 16.34
CA THR A 135 -18.14 6.56 15.26
C THR A 135 -19.47 6.02 15.79
N THR A 136 -19.42 5.02 16.67
CA THR A 136 -20.63 4.45 17.30
C THR A 136 -21.38 5.51 18.09
N ARG A 137 -20.66 6.35 18.84
CA ARG A 137 -21.25 7.45 19.60
C ARG A 137 -21.91 8.49 18.70
N ILE A 138 -21.25 8.92 17.62
CA ILE A 138 -21.80 9.89 16.66
C ILE A 138 -23.06 9.33 15.98
N LEU A 139 -23.05 8.05 15.62
CA LEU A 139 -24.22 7.40 15.02
C LEU A 139 -25.43 7.39 15.96
N ASN A 140 -25.20 7.25 17.27
CA ASN A 140 -26.25 7.20 18.29
C ASN A 140 -26.71 8.60 18.76
N ASP A 141 -25.78 9.52 18.97
CA ASP A 141 -26.02 10.84 19.57
C ASP A 141 -26.33 11.94 18.53
N GLY A 142 -26.12 11.68 17.24
CA GLY A 142 -26.28 12.64 16.14
C GLY A 142 -24.96 13.28 15.68
N VAL A 143 -25.04 14.10 14.62
CA VAL A 143 -23.86 14.68 13.96
C VAL A 143 -23.13 15.65 14.89
N ALA A 144 -21.86 15.39 15.16
CA ALA A 144 -20.98 16.32 15.85
C ALA A 144 -20.53 17.46 14.91
N GLU A 145 -20.65 18.70 15.38
CA GLU A 145 -19.92 19.83 14.78
C GLU A 145 -18.40 19.56 14.92
N ASN A 146 -17.63 19.73 13.85
CA ASN A 146 -16.16 19.57 13.80
C ASN A 146 -15.62 18.13 14.01
N LEU A 147 -16.17 17.15 13.28
CA LEU A 147 -15.66 15.77 13.22
C LEU A 147 -14.13 15.63 13.05
N PRO A 148 -13.44 16.41 12.19
CA PRO A 148 -11.99 16.27 12.04
C PRO A 148 -11.21 16.54 13.33
N GLN A 149 -11.56 17.61 14.04
CA GLN A 149 -10.91 17.98 15.29
C GLN A 149 -11.17 16.93 16.38
N LEU A 150 -12.40 16.44 16.48
CA LEU A 150 -12.77 15.41 17.45
C LEU A 150 -12.02 14.08 17.20
N ALA A 151 -11.80 13.72 15.94
CA ALA A 151 -11.00 12.55 15.58
C ALA A 151 -9.53 12.72 15.96
N GLU A 152 -8.95 13.90 15.73
CA GLU A 152 -7.57 14.22 16.11
C GLU A 152 -7.36 14.19 17.63
N GLU A 153 -8.26 14.81 18.40
CA GLU A 153 -8.23 14.79 19.87
C GLU A 153 -8.34 13.36 20.42
N THR A 154 -9.19 12.53 19.79
CA THR A 154 -9.37 11.12 20.13
C THR A 154 -8.10 10.30 19.89
N ASP A 155 -7.43 10.52 18.76
CA ASP A 155 -6.18 9.86 18.42
C ASP A 155 -5.06 10.26 19.39
N LEU A 156 -4.91 11.57 19.65
CA LEU A 156 -3.89 12.10 20.56
C LEU A 156 -4.05 11.56 21.99
N LYS A 157 -5.29 11.50 22.47
CA LYS A 157 -5.59 10.92 23.79
C LYS A 157 -5.23 9.44 23.85
N SER A 158 -5.50 8.70 22.78
CA SER A 158 -5.19 7.27 22.68
C SER A 158 -3.67 7.05 22.69
N ASP A 159 -2.92 7.86 21.96
CA ASP A 159 -1.46 7.81 21.92
C ASP A 159 -0.81 8.10 23.26
N ASN A 160 -1.26 9.16 23.94
CA ASN A 160 -0.73 9.54 25.24
C ASN A 160 -0.95 8.41 26.25
N GLN A 161 -2.14 7.79 26.24
CA GLN A 161 -2.44 6.69 27.15
C GLN A 161 -1.56 5.45 26.90
N ILE A 162 -1.35 5.08 25.64
CA ILE A 162 -0.42 3.99 25.30
C ILE A 162 1.01 4.34 25.72
N ALA A 163 1.47 5.56 25.44
CA ALA A 163 2.80 6.00 25.84
C ALA A 163 2.98 6.01 27.37
N ASP A 164 1.96 6.40 28.13
CA ASP A 164 1.97 6.41 29.59
C ASP A 164 2.04 4.99 30.15
N THR A 165 1.19 4.08 29.66
CA THR A 165 1.18 2.67 30.09
C THR A 165 2.47 1.95 29.70
N MET A 166 3.02 2.22 28.51
CA MET A 166 4.32 1.67 28.13
C MET A 166 5.44 2.11 29.08
N ARG A 167 5.37 3.33 29.63
CA ARG A 167 6.35 3.82 30.61
C ARG A 167 6.19 3.20 31.99
N SER A 168 4.96 2.91 32.43
CA SER A 168 4.69 2.38 33.77
C SER A 168 4.74 0.85 33.85
N GLU A 169 4.20 0.16 32.84
CA GLU A 169 3.92 -1.29 32.85
C GLU A 169 4.58 -2.04 31.69
N GLY A 170 5.32 -1.33 30.83
CA GLY A 170 5.94 -1.90 29.64
C GLY A 170 4.94 -2.20 28.52
N TRP A 171 5.44 -2.76 27.42
CA TRP A 171 4.61 -3.00 26.23
C TRP A 171 3.56 -4.11 26.45
N ILE A 172 3.80 -5.06 27.35
CA ILE A 172 2.85 -6.12 27.68
C ILE A 172 1.61 -5.52 28.37
N GLY A 173 1.80 -4.63 29.36
CA GLY A 173 0.68 -3.92 30.00
C GLY A 173 -0.10 -3.06 29.00
N ALA A 174 0.60 -2.39 28.07
CA ALA A 174 -0.05 -1.64 27.00
C ALA A 174 -0.85 -2.55 26.03
N ALA A 175 -0.37 -3.76 25.72
CA ALA A 175 -1.11 -4.75 24.93
C ALA A 175 -2.39 -5.22 25.64
N GLN A 176 -2.30 -5.49 26.95
CA GLN A 176 -3.46 -5.84 27.78
C GLN A 176 -4.47 -4.70 27.87
N LEU A 177 -4.00 -3.45 27.94
CA LEU A 177 -4.86 -2.26 27.90
C LEU A 177 -5.62 -2.16 26.56
N VAL A 178 -4.96 -2.45 25.44
CA VAL A 178 -5.61 -2.49 24.11
C VAL A 178 -6.70 -3.56 24.09
N ALA A 179 -6.41 -4.77 24.56
CA ALA A 179 -7.39 -5.85 24.65
C ALA A 179 -8.61 -5.48 25.49
N ALA A 180 -8.39 -5.00 26.72
CA ALA A 180 -9.45 -4.59 27.63
C ALA A 180 -10.34 -3.47 27.05
N ARG A 181 -9.76 -2.54 26.28
CA ARG A 181 -10.54 -1.48 25.60
C ARG A 181 -11.36 -2.01 24.44
N ALA A 182 -10.84 -2.96 23.69
CA ALA A 182 -11.57 -3.59 22.61
C ALA A 182 -12.82 -4.31 23.16
N GLU A 183 -12.65 -5.08 24.24
CA GLU A 183 -13.75 -5.72 24.97
C GLU A 183 -14.76 -4.70 25.50
N ALA A 184 -14.30 -3.65 26.19
CA ALA A 184 -15.16 -2.62 26.77
C ALA A 184 -15.97 -1.82 25.74
N SER A 185 -15.52 -1.79 24.48
CA SER A 185 -16.25 -1.16 23.38
C SER A 185 -17.16 -2.13 22.62
N GLY A 186 -17.40 -3.33 23.18
CA GLY A 186 -18.43 -4.28 22.73
C GLY A 186 -18.04 -5.13 21.52
N ARG A 187 -16.80 -5.03 21.04
CA ARG A 187 -16.26 -5.88 19.95
C ARG A 187 -14.81 -6.23 20.29
N PRO A 188 -14.54 -7.42 20.85
CA PRO A 188 -13.19 -7.85 21.19
C PRO A 188 -12.25 -7.80 19.97
N LEU A 189 -10.94 -7.79 20.22
CA LEU A 189 -9.92 -7.72 19.16
C LEU A 189 -9.14 -9.04 19.13
N HIS A 190 -9.03 -9.64 17.94
CA HIS A 190 -8.16 -10.77 17.68
C HIS A 190 -7.08 -10.33 16.71
N VAL A 191 -5.82 -10.46 17.14
CA VAL A 191 -4.64 -10.06 16.39
C VAL A 191 -3.84 -11.30 16.04
N SER A 192 -3.48 -11.43 14.77
CA SER A 192 -2.60 -12.47 14.25
C SER A 192 -1.38 -11.85 13.59
N PHE A 193 -0.28 -12.60 13.49
CA PHE A 193 0.90 -12.21 12.72
C PHE A 193 1.06 -13.15 11.52
N ALA A 194 1.38 -12.59 10.35
CA ALA A 194 1.67 -13.34 9.13
C ALA A 194 3.01 -12.90 8.53
N THR A 195 3.79 -13.87 8.09
CA THR A 195 5.09 -13.65 7.43
C THR A 195 4.92 -13.21 5.98
N SER A 196 3.99 -13.83 5.24
CA SER A 196 3.58 -13.43 3.91
C SER A 196 2.28 -12.62 3.98
N LEU A 197 2.26 -11.44 3.38
CA LEU A 197 1.13 -10.50 3.42
C LEU A 197 0.16 -10.70 2.27
N MET A 198 0.68 -10.99 1.07
CA MET A 198 -0.13 -11.26 -0.11
C MET A 198 0.35 -12.55 -0.79
N THR A 199 -0.62 -13.34 -1.24
CA THR A 199 -0.40 -14.44 -2.18
C THR A 199 -0.06 -13.90 -3.57
N ARG A 200 0.46 -14.77 -4.44
CA ARG A 200 0.71 -14.44 -5.85
C ARG A 200 -0.53 -13.88 -6.54
N GLU A 201 -1.68 -14.53 -6.36
CA GLU A 201 -2.93 -14.13 -7.01
C GLU A 201 -3.36 -12.72 -6.57
N GLN A 202 -3.25 -12.43 -5.27
CA GLN A 202 -3.54 -11.10 -4.74
C GLN A 202 -2.60 -10.03 -5.34
N ILE A 203 -1.31 -10.32 -5.48
CA ILE A 203 -0.34 -9.40 -6.13
C ILE A 203 -0.72 -9.14 -7.58
N ALA A 204 -1.09 -10.19 -8.33
CA ALA A 204 -1.53 -10.05 -9.71
C ALA A 204 -2.80 -9.19 -9.83
N ASN A 205 -3.78 -9.40 -8.95
CA ASN A 205 -5.02 -8.61 -8.88
C ASN A 205 -4.79 -7.15 -8.49
N GLN A 206 -3.70 -6.87 -7.77
CA GLN A 206 -3.34 -5.55 -7.28
C GLN A 206 -2.71 -4.65 -8.38
N ALA A 207 -2.01 -5.26 -9.35
CA ALA A 207 -1.22 -4.54 -10.36
C ALA A 207 -1.97 -3.41 -11.09
N PRO A 208 -3.24 -3.56 -11.52
CA PRO A 208 -3.97 -2.49 -12.21
C PRO A 208 -4.16 -1.23 -11.36
N ILE A 209 -4.41 -1.37 -10.05
CA ILE A 209 -4.58 -0.23 -9.14
C ILE A 209 -3.24 0.45 -8.89
N LEU A 210 -2.17 -0.31 -8.70
CA LEU A 210 -0.84 0.24 -8.46
C LEU A 210 -0.32 1.04 -9.67
N ARG A 211 -0.56 0.53 -10.89
CA ARG A 211 -0.28 1.25 -12.13
C ARG A 211 -1.06 2.55 -12.21
N ARG A 212 -2.30 2.56 -11.73
CA ARG A 212 -3.10 3.78 -11.65
C ARG A 212 -2.49 4.79 -10.68
N VAL A 213 -2.10 4.36 -9.48
CA VAL A 213 -1.41 5.23 -8.49
C VAL A 213 -0.16 5.87 -9.10
N TYR A 214 0.64 5.09 -9.84
CA TYR A 214 1.78 5.59 -10.59
C TYR A 214 1.37 6.59 -11.68
N ASN A 215 0.41 6.25 -12.54
CA ASN A 215 0.03 7.06 -13.71
C ASN A 215 -0.68 8.38 -13.33
N ASP A 216 -1.52 8.38 -12.30
CA ASP A 216 -2.40 9.49 -11.96
C ASP A 216 -1.77 10.52 -11.00
N SER A 217 -0.57 10.23 -10.48
CA SER A 217 0.14 11.09 -9.54
C SER A 217 1.51 11.46 -10.09
N PRO A 218 1.66 12.68 -10.67
CA PRO A 218 2.95 13.13 -11.21
C PRO A 218 4.10 13.03 -10.21
N VAL A 219 3.85 13.39 -8.93
CA VAL A 219 4.88 13.31 -7.89
C VAL A 219 5.35 11.88 -7.61
N ILE A 220 4.43 10.90 -7.62
CA ILE A 220 4.79 9.49 -7.42
C ILE A 220 5.53 8.97 -8.65
N ARG A 221 5.01 9.23 -9.86
CA ARG A 221 5.66 8.85 -11.11
C ARG A 221 7.08 9.38 -11.19
N ASP A 222 7.27 10.67 -10.97
CA ASP A 222 8.58 11.32 -11.05
C ASP A 222 9.55 10.72 -10.03
N SER A 223 9.10 10.41 -8.80
CA SER A 223 9.95 9.75 -7.80
C SER A 223 10.36 8.34 -8.20
N ILE A 224 9.43 7.54 -8.73
CA ILE A 224 9.71 6.18 -9.22
C ILE A 224 10.68 6.24 -10.40
N ASP A 225 10.47 7.16 -11.33
CA ASP A 225 11.29 7.32 -12.54
C ASP A 225 12.71 7.78 -12.19
N LYS A 226 12.87 8.70 -11.22
CA LYS A 226 14.19 9.10 -10.69
C LYS A 226 14.94 7.92 -10.10
N VAL A 227 14.29 7.12 -9.25
CA VAL A 227 14.92 5.94 -8.64
C VAL A 227 15.23 4.88 -9.68
N SER A 228 14.32 4.62 -10.62
CA SER A 228 14.53 3.66 -11.71
C SER A 228 15.71 4.07 -12.60
N MET A 229 15.85 5.38 -12.86
CA MET A 229 16.99 5.94 -13.59
C MET A 229 18.31 5.81 -12.82
N LEU A 230 18.30 6.01 -11.50
CA LEU A 230 19.50 5.80 -10.67
C LEU A 230 19.93 4.33 -10.67
N LEU A 231 18.98 3.40 -10.59
CA LEU A 231 19.25 1.96 -10.55
C LEU A 231 19.66 1.38 -11.91
N SER A 232 19.32 2.06 -13.01
CA SER A 232 19.68 1.61 -14.36
C SER A 232 21.00 2.16 -14.89
N ARG A 233 21.64 3.08 -14.15
CA ARG A 233 22.87 3.78 -14.57
C ARG A 233 24.07 3.44 -13.69
N GLY A 234 25.27 3.74 -14.20
CA GLY A 234 26.52 3.63 -13.44
C GLY A 234 26.96 2.19 -13.18
N MET A 235 26.51 1.23 -14.00
CA MET A 235 26.89 -0.17 -13.85
C MET A 235 28.38 -0.36 -14.10
N THR A 236 29.04 -1.08 -13.21
CA THR A 236 30.43 -1.51 -13.38
C THR A 236 30.50 -3.02 -13.38
N VAL A 237 31.19 -3.58 -14.38
CA VAL A 237 31.43 -5.03 -14.43
C VAL A 237 32.60 -5.34 -13.51
N SER A 238 32.36 -6.11 -12.45
CA SER A 238 33.38 -6.61 -11.54
C SER A 238 33.24 -8.13 -11.39
N GLY A 239 34.36 -8.87 -11.32
CA GLY A 239 34.36 -10.33 -11.15
C GLY A 239 35.52 -11.05 -11.84
N GLY A 240 35.69 -12.34 -11.54
CA GLY A 240 36.76 -13.22 -12.07
C GLY A 240 36.47 -13.82 -13.45
N ALA A 241 35.59 -13.21 -14.25
CA ALA A 241 35.27 -13.69 -15.58
C ALA A 241 36.44 -13.49 -16.56
N THR A 242 36.45 -14.23 -17.66
CA THR A 242 37.48 -14.04 -18.71
C THR A 242 37.41 -12.62 -19.27
N GLN A 243 38.57 -12.05 -19.67
CA GLN A 243 38.60 -10.70 -20.29
C GLN A 243 37.64 -10.57 -21.47
N ARG A 244 37.47 -11.65 -22.25
CA ARG A 244 36.52 -11.70 -23.37
C ARG A 244 35.06 -11.57 -22.92
N ALA A 245 34.67 -12.23 -21.84
CA ALA A 245 33.32 -12.10 -21.27
C ALA A 245 33.10 -10.69 -20.67
N VAL A 246 34.11 -10.12 -20.00
CA VAL A 246 34.04 -8.76 -19.46
C VAL A 246 33.90 -7.72 -20.58
N SER A 247 34.67 -7.82 -21.66
CA SER A 247 34.54 -6.94 -22.82
C SER A 247 33.17 -7.08 -23.49
N PHE A 248 32.69 -8.31 -23.69
CA PHE A 248 31.35 -8.53 -24.25
C PHE A 248 30.23 -7.92 -23.39
N ILE A 249 30.28 -8.09 -22.07
CA ILE A 249 29.28 -7.51 -21.16
C ILE A 249 29.37 -5.98 -21.18
N ARG A 250 30.58 -5.40 -21.25
CA ARG A 250 30.75 -3.94 -21.39
C ARG A 250 30.16 -3.43 -22.68
N ASP A 251 30.47 -4.07 -23.82
CA ASP A 251 29.90 -3.70 -25.12
C ASP A 251 28.36 -3.80 -25.08
N TYR A 252 27.81 -4.83 -24.43
CA TYR A 252 26.37 -4.99 -24.25
C TYR A 252 25.73 -3.94 -23.34
N ILE A 253 26.46 -3.49 -22.31
CA ILE A 253 26.05 -2.38 -21.43
C ILE A 253 26.11 -1.04 -22.17
N ASP A 254 27.11 -0.86 -23.02
CA ASP A 254 27.40 0.38 -23.75
C ASP A 254 26.46 0.58 -24.95
N VAL A 255 25.85 -0.48 -25.50
CA VAL A 255 24.82 -0.41 -26.57
C VAL A 255 23.52 0.30 -26.11
N GLY A 256 23.42 0.75 -24.86
CA GLY A 256 22.41 1.70 -24.37
C GLY A 256 21.03 1.10 -24.09
N LEU A 257 20.61 0.09 -24.86
CA LEU A 257 19.28 -0.53 -24.71
C LEU A 257 19.10 -1.26 -23.36
N ILE A 258 20.18 -1.81 -22.78
CA ILE A 258 20.07 -2.51 -21.48
C ILE A 258 19.64 -1.57 -20.35
N GLN A 259 20.02 -0.28 -20.41
CA GLN A 259 19.66 0.69 -19.39
C GLN A 259 18.15 0.90 -19.38
N ASN A 260 17.52 0.94 -20.55
CA ASN A 260 16.06 1.00 -20.68
C ASN A 260 15.41 -0.27 -20.11
N TYR A 261 15.93 -1.46 -20.43
CA TYR A 261 15.43 -2.71 -19.86
C TYR A 261 15.54 -2.74 -18.33
N LEU A 262 16.65 -2.27 -17.76
CA LEU A 262 16.85 -2.20 -16.31
C LEU A 262 15.98 -1.12 -15.65
N ALA A 263 15.77 0.02 -16.33
CA ALA A 263 14.83 1.04 -15.86
C ALA A 263 13.40 0.48 -15.82
N HIS A 264 12.98 -0.27 -16.84
CA HIS A 264 11.70 -0.98 -16.83
C HIS A 264 11.62 -2.03 -15.73
N LEU A 265 12.68 -2.83 -15.56
CA LEU A 265 12.76 -3.84 -14.52
C LEU A 265 12.62 -3.22 -13.12
N ALA A 266 13.34 -2.14 -12.86
CA ALA A 266 13.27 -1.41 -11.60
C ALA A 266 11.90 -0.77 -11.40
N ARG A 267 11.35 -0.09 -12.41
CA ARG A 267 10.02 0.52 -12.34
C ARG A 267 8.95 -0.52 -12.04
N ASP A 268 8.94 -1.64 -12.76
CA ASP A 268 7.95 -2.70 -12.56
C ASP A 268 8.09 -3.34 -11.17
N ALA A 269 9.33 -3.51 -10.66
CA ALA A 269 9.56 -3.94 -9.29
C ALA A 269 8.98 -2.96 -8.26
N HIS A 270 9.20 -1.66 -8.40
CA HIS A 270 8.67 -0.67 -7.46
C HIS A 270 7.14 -0.53 -7.60
N VAL A 271 6.61 -0.47 -8.82
CA VAL A 271 5.18 -0.22 -9.08
C VAL A 271 4.33 -1.47 -8.83
N CYS A 272 4.72 -2.63 -9.36
CA CYS A 272 3.93 -3.86 -9.27
C CYS A 272 4.47 -4.84 -8.20
N GLY A 273 5.51 -4.46 -7.47
CA GLY A 273 6.17 -5.28 -6.45
C GLY A 273 7.19 -6.27 -7.00
N ASN A 274 7.15 -6.54 -8.30
CA ASN A 274 8.02 -7.50 -8.95
C ASN A 274 8.38 -7.02 -10.36
N GLY A 275 9.64 -7.10 -10.72
CA GLY A 275 10.14 -6.86 -12.06
C GLY A 275 10.84 -8.11 -12.58
N TYR A 276 10.62 -8.43 -13.86
CA TYR A 276 11.20 -9.61 -14.49
C TYR A 276 11.82 -9.29 -15.85
N LEU A 277 13.08 -9.69 -16.02
CA LEU A 277 13.83 -9.56 -17.27
C LEU A 277 14.35 -10.94 -17.68
N SER A 278 13.89 -11.44 -18.81
CA SER A 278 14.30 -12.72 -19.36
C SER A 278 15.41 -12.56 -20.40
N PHE A 279 16.36 -13.49 -20.40
CA PHE A 279 17.51 -13.52 -21.31
C PHE A 279 17.53 -14.84 -22.09
N GLY A 280 17.62 -14.77 -23.42
CA GLY A 280 17.84 -15.94 -24.26
C GLY A 280 19.25 -16.52 -24.14
N VAL A 281 19.41 -17.77 -24.57
CA VAL A 281 20.71 -18.48 -24.59
C VAL A 281 21.64 -17.94 -25.68
N ILE A 282 21.07 -17.28 -26.69
CA ILE A 282 21.81 -16.61 -27.78
C ILE A 282 21.79 -15.09 -27.51
N PRO A 283 22.93 -14.39 -27.56
CA PRO A 283 23.05 -12.93 -27.36
C PRO A 283 22.06 -12.04 -28.15
N ASP A 284 21.60 -12.52 -29.30
CA ASP A 284 20.65 -11.84 -30.19
C ASP A 284 19.20 -12.35 -30.05
N GLN A 285 18.97 -13.37 -29.22
CA GLN A 285 17.63 -13.78 -28.79
C GLN A 285 17.20 -12.97 -27.56
N SER A 286 16.71 -11.79 -27.89
CA SER A 286 15.65 -11.01 -27.25
C SER A 286 15.64 -10.98 -25.72
N LEU A 287 16.33 -9.99 -25.14
CA LEU A 287 15.92 -9.44 -23.84
C LEU A 287 14.42 -9.19 -23.86
N ARG A 288 13.73 -9.67 -22.83
CA ARG A 288 12.28 -9.49 -22.75
C ARG A 288 11.85 -9.14 -21.35
N LEU A 289 11.13 -8.04 -21.23
CA LEU A 289 10.38 -7.69 -20.03
C LEU A 289 9.15 -8.60 -19.94
N LEU A 290 8.95 -9.20 -18.78
CA LEU A 290 7.76 -10.01 -18.52
C LEU A 290 6.78 -9.20 -17.67
N LEU A 291 5.49 -9.32 -17.97
CA LEU A 291 4.43 -8.68 -17.20
C LEU A 291 4.36 -9.34 -15.82
N PRO A 292 4.56 -8.58 -14.71
CA PRO A 292 4.64 -9.17 -13.37
C PRO A 292 3.45 -10.04 -12.99
N GLU A 293 2.23 -9.63 -13.36
CA GLU A 293 0.99 -10.34 -13.08
C GLU A 293 0.85 -11.67 -13.83
N LYS A 294 1.65 -11.90 -14.87
CA LYS A 294 1.65 -13.15 -15.65
C LYS A 294 2.74 -14.13 -15.22
N VAL A 295 3.63 -13.72 -14.31
CA VAL A 295 4.77 -14.55 -13.90
C VAL A 295 4.40 -15.43 -12.71
N THR A 296 4.79 -16.71 -12.78
CA THR A 296 4.68 -17.69 -11.72
C THR A 296 6.07 -18.23 -11.37
N ILE A 297 6.39 -18.31 -10.08
CA ILE A 297 7.64 -18.86 -9.55
C ILE A 297 7.28 -20.12 -8.77
N ASP A 298 7.84 -21.25 -9.16
CA ASP A 298 7.59 -22.56 -8.58
C ASP A 298 8.92 -23.33 -8.51
N ASN A 299 9.35 -23.72 -7.32
CA ASN A 299 10.65 -24.38 -7.07
C ASN A 299 11.85 -23.69 -7.76
N ASP A 300 11.94 -22.36 -7.63
CA ASP A 300 12.96 -21.49 -8.25
C ASP A 300 12.94 -21.43 -9.79
N GLU A 301 11.95 -22.06 -10.43
CA GLU A 301 11.73 -21.98 -11.86
C GLU A 301 10.65 -20.93 -12.18
N VAL A 302 10.86 -20.17 -13.27
CA VAL A 302 10.01 -19.05 -13.67
C VAL A 302 9.20 -19.39 -14.91
N TYR A 303 7.90 -19.14 -14.82
CA TYR A 303 6.92 -19.49 -15.84
C TYR A 303 6.03 -18.31 -16.19
N LEU A 304 5.52 -18.29 -17.42
CA LEU A 304 4.40 -17.44 -17.79
C LEU A 304 3.11 -18.23 -17.69
N GLU A 305 2.12 -17.64 -17.05
CA GLU A 305 0.78 -18.18 -16.94
C GLU A 305 -0.20 -17.23 -17.63
N ASP A 306 -0.87 -17.74 -18.68
CA ASP A 306 -1.96 -17.03 -19.36
C ASP A 306 -3.11 -18.01 -19.55
N ARG A 307 -4.29 -17.70 -19.01
CA ARG A 307 -5.53 -18.50 -19.18
C ARG A 307 -5.31 -20.01 -18.92
N ASN A 308 -4.63 -20.36 -17.82
CA ASN A 308 -4.30 -21.73 -17.41
C ASN A 308 -3.32 -22.48 -18.33
N GLN A 309 -2.60 -21.78 -19.21
CA GLN A 309 -1.49 -22.34 -19.96
C GLN A 309 -0.17 -21.88 -19.34
N ARG A 310 0.63 -22.85 -18.88
CA ARG A 310 2.00 -22.64 -18.43
C ARG A 310 2.90 -22.64 -19.66
N THR A 311 3.62 -21.55 -19.87
CA THR A 311 4.65 -21.43 -20.90
C THR A 311 5.99 -21.27 -20.22
N ASP A 312 6.95 -22.10 -20.62
CA ASP A 312 8.33 -21.99 -20.11
C ASP A 312 8.94 -20.67 -20.59
N VAL A 313 9.56 -19.96 -19.64
CA VAL A 313 10.37 -18.78 -19.92
C VAL A 313 11.78 -19.25 -20.30
N HIS A 314 12.58 -18.42 -20.98
CA HIS A 314 13.99 -18.74 -21.20
C HIS A 314 14.67 -19.15 -19.89
N ALA A 315 15.70 -20.00 -19.99
CA ALA A 315 16.40 -20.60 -18.86
C ALA A 315 16.93 -19.61 -17.81
N ASN A 316 17.07 -18.32 -18.15
CA ASN A 316 17.55 -17.28 -17.25
C ASN A 316 16.55 -16.13 -17.14
N VAL A 317 16.08 -15.86 -15.92
CA VAL A 317 15.25 -14.70 -15.57
C VAL A 317 15.90 -13.95 -14.41
N CYS A 318 16.14 -12.66 -14.61
CA CYS A 318 16.43 -11.74 -13.52
C CYS A 318 15.11 -11.27 -12.90
N HIS A 319 14.99 -11.46 -11.59
CA HIS A 319 13.86 -11.01 -10.79
C HIS A 319 14.34 -9.99 -9.77
N ILE A 320 13.66 -8.84 -9.74
CA ILE A 320 13.85 -7.81 -8.70
C ILE A 320 12.52 -7.65 -7.96
N ARG A 321 12.58 -7.71 -6.63
CA ARG A 321 11.46 -7.40 -5.74
C ARG A 321 11.46 -5.91 -5.40
N GLY A 322 10.29 -5.30 -5.32
CA GLY A 322 10.14 -3.90 -4.91
C GLY A 322 10.38 -3.73 -3.41
N ALA A 323 9.35 -4.07 -2.63
CA ALA A 323 9.45 -4.28 -1.19
C ALA A 323 9.47 -5.77 -0.88
N ASP A 324 10.26 -6.19 0.11
CA ASP A 324 10.33 -7.58 0.53
C ASP A 324 9.21 -7.91 1.53
N GLN A 325 8.59 -9.07 1.34
CA GLN A 325 7.74 -9.75 2.32
C GLN A 325 8.37 -11.10 2.67
N GLN A 326 8.28 -11.49 3.94
CA GLN A 326 9.00 -12.66 4.44
C GLN A 326 8.39 -13.96 3.91
N GLN A 327 9.24 -14.97 3.69
CA GLN A 327 8.82 -16.31 3.28
C GLN A 327 7.97 -16.34 1.99
N SER A 328 8.17 -15.37 1.10
CA SER A 328 7.51 -15.29 -0.19
C SER A 328 8.53 -15.19 -1.31
N ALA A 329 8.24 -15.88 -2.42
CA ALA A 329 8.98 -15.74 -3.67
C ALA A 329 8.70 -14.39 -4.35
N TYR A 330 7.72 -13.62 -3.89
CA TYR A 330 7.27 -12.38 -4.50
C TYR A 330 7.47 -11.17 -3.58
N GLY A 331 7.82 -10.03 -4.16
CA GLY A 331 7.81 -8.74 -3.50
C GLY A 331 6.42 -8.10 -3.49
N LEU A 332 6.29 -7.02 -2.73
CA LEU A 332 5.15 -6.11 -2.68
C LEU A 332 5.51 -4.78 -3.34
N SER A 333 4.51 -4.05 -3.82
CA SER A 333 4.73 -2.74 -4.41
C SER A 333 5.17 -1.73 -3.36
N VAL A 334 6.09 -0.81 -3.73
CA VAL A 334 6.40 0.33 -2.86
C VAL A 334 5.25 1.33 -2.78
N LEU A 335 4.24 1.17 -3.64
CA LEU A 335 3.09 2.08 -3.78
C LEU A 335 1.87 1.65 -2.95
N GLU A 336 1.90 0.52 -2.26
CA GLU A 336 0.79 0.07 -1.38
C GLU A 336 0.31 1.15 -0.39
N PRO A 337 1.20 1.94 0.27
CA PRO A 337 0.75 2.99 1.21
C PRO A 337 -0.10 4.10 0.57
N PHE A 338 -0.01 4.28 -0.75
CA PHE A 338 -0.68 5.35 -1.48
C PHE A 338 -2.07 4.95 -1.97
N ILE A 339 -2.43 3.66 -1.95
CA ILE A 339 -3.75 3.19 -2.40
C ILE A 339 -4.86 3.88 -1.60
N GLY A 340 -4.74 3.91 -0.26
CA GLY A 340 -5.72 4.61 0.59
C GLY A 340 -5.82 6.11 0.29
N LEU A 341 -4.71 6.78 -0.03
CA LEU A 341 -4.72 8.19 -0.41
C LEU A 341 -5.36 8.41 -1.78
N GLN A 342 -5.12 7.53 -2.75
CA GLN A 342 -5.72 7.60 -4.07
C GLN A 342 -7.23 7.37 -4.02
N ILE A 343 -7.71 6.40 -3.21
CA ILE A 343 -9.14 6.21 -2.95
C ILE A 343 -9.75 7.50 -2.38
N ALA A 344 -9.13 8.07 -1.34
CA ALA A 344 -9.62 9.29 -0.71
C ALA A 344 -9.68 10.45 -1.73
N ARG A 345 -8.64 10.60 -2.56
CA ARG A 345 -8.61 11.61 -3.63
C ARG A 345 -9.80 11.47 -4.58
N GLU A 346 -10.10 10.26 -5.05
CA GLU A 346 -11.23 10.01 -5.97
C GLU A 346 -12.58 10.29 -5.31
N GLN A 347 -12.75 9.87 -4.06
CA GLN A 347 -13.96 10.15 -3.30
C GLN A 347 -14.16 11.66 -3.11
N TRP A 348 -13.12 12.39 -2.70
CA TRP A 348 -13.19 13.84 -2.52
C TRP A 348 -13.41 14.59 -3.82
N ALA A 349 -12.74 14.20 -4.91
CA ALA A 349 -13.00 14.77 -6.24
C ALA A 349 -14.46 14.58 -6.68
N THR A 350 -15.04 13.40 -6.42
CA THR A 350 -16.45 13.12 -6.68
C THR A 350 -17.36 14.01 -5.84
N ARG A 351 -17.02 14.26 -4.57
CA ARG A 351 -17.77 15.18 -3.69
C ARG A 351 -17.72 16.62 -4.18
N VAL A 352 -16.57 17.10 -4.65
CA VAL A 352 -16.42 18.42 -5.25
C VAL A 352 -17.28 18.55 -6.51
N ALA A 353 -17.23 17.57 -7.41
CA ALA A 353 -18.05 17.54 -8.62
C ALA A 353 -19.56 17.51 -8.30
N THR A 354 -19.95 16.71 -7.30
CA THR A 354 -21.34 16.65 -6.83
C THR A 354 -21.79 17.99 -6.26
N ALA A 355 -20.95 18.64 -5.46
CA ALA A 355 -21.23 19.96 -4.89
C ALA A 355 -21.49 21.00 -5.98
N ALA A 356 -20.67 21.00 -7.04
CA ALA A 356 -20.86 21.89 -8.19
C ALA A 356 -22.16 21.60 -8.94
N ALA A 357 -22.48 20.32 -9.19
CA ALA A 357 -23.68 19.92 -9.92
C ALA A 357 -24.98 20.17 -9.12
N TRP A 358 -24.93 20.01 -7.80
CA TRP A 358 -26.10 20.11 -6.91
C TRP A 358 -26.32 21.53 -6.36
N ASN A 359 -25.45 22.48 -6.68
CA ASN A 359 -25.61 23.88 -6.28
C ASN A 359 -26.63 24.61 -7.17
N THR A 360 -27.84 24.07 -7.24
CA THR A 360 -28.96 24.63 -8.02
C THR A 360 -30.20 24.79 -7.13
N PRO A 361 -31.20 25.59 -7.55
CA PRO A 361 -32.48 25.70 -6.83
C PRO A 361 -33.33 24.42 -6.85
N GLU A 362 -33.04 23.48 -7.75
CA GLU A 362 -33.81 22.25 -7.98
C GLU A 362 -33.51 21.17 -6.93
N VAL A 363 -32.32 21.20 -6.33
CA VAL A 363 -31.93 20.31 -5.23
C VAL A 363 -32.45 20.88 -3.91
N PRO A 364 -33.05 20.06 -3.01
CA PRO A 364 -33.56 20.58 -1.76
C PRO A 364 -32.45 21.19 -0.89
N ARG A 365 -32.82 22.21 -0.11
CA ARG A 365 -31.86 23.13 0.54
C ARG A 365 -30.85 22.39 1.42
N ARG A 366 -31.30 21.40 2.18
CA ARG A 366 -30.47 20.66 3.15
C ARG A 366 -29.39 19.85 2.42
N GLU A 367 -29.74 19.18 1.35
CA GLU A 367 -28.85 18.38 0.52
C GLU A 367 -27.84 19.27 -0.20
N ARG A 368 -28.28 20.43 -0.68
CA ARG A 368 -27.40 21.44 -1.28
C ARG A 368 -26.39 22.00 -0.28
N GLU A 369 -26.85 22.44 0.89
CA GLU A 369 -25.97 22.95 1.96
C GLU A 369 -24.95 21.90 2.39
N TYR A 370 -25.38 20.65 2.56
CA TYR A 370 -24.48 19.53 2.86
C TYR A 370 -23.47 19.27 1.72
N ALA A 371 -23.92 19.26 0.46
CA ALA A 371 -23.04 19.04 -0.69
C ALA A 371 -21.97 20.14 -0.80
N VAL A 372 -22.35 21.41 -0.64
CA VAL A 372 -21.40 22.55 -0.64
C VAL A 372 -20.38 22.43 0.49
N MET A 373 -20.82 22.12 1.71
CA MET A 373 -19.92 21.90 2.86
C MET A 373 -18.92 20.76 2.56
N MET A 374 -19.40 19.62 2.06
CA MET A 374 -18.53 18.49 1.72
C MET A 374 -17.61 18.79 0.54
N GLY A 375 -18.05 19.63 -0.40
CA GLY A 375 -17.22 20.11 -1.52
C GLY A 375 -16.04 20.93 -1.03
N GLN A 376 -16.25 21.88 -0.10
CA GLN A 376 -15.18 22.69 0.50
C GLN A 376 -14.12 21.83 1.21
N LEU A 377 -14.56 20.87 2.03
CA LEU A 377 -13.65 19.91 2.66
C LEU A 377 -12.87 19.08 1.63
N GLY A 378 -13.52 18.73 0.52
CA GLY A 378 -12.89 18.05 -0.60
C GLY A 378 -11.79 18.87 -1.27
N GLU A 379 -12.02 20.16 -1.49
CA GLU A 379 -11.02 21.09 -2.04
C GLU A 379 -9.79 21.21 -1.13
N GLU A 380 -10.00 21.36 0.18
CA GLU A 380 -8.92 21.40 1.17
C GLU A 380 -8.09 20.10 1.16
N PHE A 381 -8.77 18.95 1.11
CA PHE A 381 -8.08 17.66 1.02
C PHE A 381 -7.23 17.57 -0.25
N LEU A 382 -7.82 17.88 -1.41
CA LEU A 382 -7.16 17.80 -2.71
C LEU A 382 -5.96 18.76 -2.80
N ALA A 383 -6.05 19.95 -2.22
CA ALA A 383 -4.94 20.90 -2.12
C ALA A 383 -3.77 20.33 -1.29
N SER A 384 -4.05 19.49 -0.29
CA SER A 384 -3.03 18.85 0.55
C SER A 384 -2.47 17.53 -0.02
N TYR A 385 -3.09 16.96 -1.07
CA TYR A 385 -2.81 15.62 -1.57
C TYR A 385 -1.33 15.41 -1.93
N GLU A 386 -0.77 16.31 -2.74
CA GLU A 386 0.62 16.22 -3.19
C GLU A 386 1.60 16.29 -2.03
N HIS A 387 1.32 17.14 -1.03
CA HIS A 387 2.14 17.24 0.18
C HIS A 387 2.15 15.92 0.97
N ARG A 388 0.99 15.26 1.12
CA ARG A 388 0.90 13.94 1.77
C ARG A 388 1.68 12.87 1.01
N CYS A 389 1.62 12.86 -0.33
CA CYS A 389 2.42 11.95 -1.14
C CYS A 389 3.92 12.18 -0.91
N ARG A 390 4.39 13.44 -0.91
CA ARG A 390 5.79 13.76 -0.61
C ARG A 390 6.23 13.31 0.78
N GLN A 391 5.37 13.44 1.78
CA GLN A 391 5.65 12.99 3.15
C GLN A 391 5.89 11.48 3.20
N ILE A 392 5.14 10.67 2.44
CA ILE A 392 5.33 9.22 2.38
C ILE A 392 6.57 8.86 1.53
N LEU A 393 6.78 9.52 0.39
CA LEU A 393 7.93 9.26 -0.49
C LEU A 393 9.26 9.58 0.20
N GLY A 394 9.37 10.73 0.88
CA GLY A 394 10.64 11.15 1.49
C GLY A 394 11.67 11.55 0.44
N ALA A 395 12.88 10.98 0.51
CA ALA A 395 14.03 11.42 -0.30
C ALA A 395 13.79 11.39 -1.82
N PRO A 396 13.18 10.34 -2.42
CA PRO A 396 12.89 10.33 -3.86
C PRO A 396 12.05 11.50 -4.37
N ALA A 397 11.24 12.13 -3.50
CA ALA A 397 10.43 13.30 -3.88
C ALA A 397 11.25 14.60 -3.94
N THR A 398 12.42 14.64 -3.28
CA THR A 398 13.27 15.83 -3.17
C THR A 398 14.57 15.74 -3.97
N MET A 399 14.87 14.58 -4.57
CA MET A 399 16.05 14.41 -5.41
C MET A 399 15.99 15.34 -6.63
N ASP A 400 17.09 16.07 -6.85
CA ASP A 400 17.28 16.93 -8.02
C ASP A 400 17.94 16.11 -9.14
N ILE A 401 17.08 15.44 -9.92
CA ILE A 401 17.47 14.51 -10.97
C ILE A 401 16.55 14.76 -12.17
N GLU A 402 17.15 15.01 -13.32
CA GLU A 402 16.44 15.14 -14.60
C GLU A 402 16.24 13.76 -15.23
N ILE A 403 14.98 13.38 -15.45
CA ILE A 403 14.60 12.11 -16.07
C ILE A 403 14.72 12.26 -17.60
N PRO A 404 15.52 11.43 -18.28
CA PRO A 404 15.64 11.50 -19.74
C PRO A 404 14.33 11.10 -20.41
N PRO A 405 13.94 11.74 -21.53
CA PRO A 405 12.65 11.49 -22.18
C PRO A 405 12.52 10.05 -22.72
N ASP A 406 13.65 9.39 -22.99
CA ASP A 406 13.80 8.05 -23.53
C ASP A 406 14.18 7.00 -22.47
N LEU A 407 13.97 7.29 -21.16
CA LEU A 407 14.21 6.31 -20.08
C LEU A 407 13.52 4.96 -20.33
N TYR A 408 12.34 5.02 -20.94
CA TYR A 408 11.49 3.87 -21.25
C TYR A 408 11.30 3.73 -22.76
N PHE A 409 11.06 2.50 -23.24
CA PHE A 409 10.69 2.26 -24.63
C PHE A 409 9.40 2.99 -25.00
N SER A 410 9.32 3.49 -26.24
CA SER A 410 8.11 4.14 -26.76
C SER A 410 6.92 3.17 -26.70
N GLY A 411 5.79 3.63 -26.15
CA GLY A 411 4.58 2.82 -25.91
C GLY A 411 4.52 2.12 -24.55
N HIS A 412 5.65 1.99 -23.82
CA HIS A 412 5.67 1.36 -22.49
C HIS A 412 5.67 2.37 -21.33
N ARG A 413 5.64 3.68 -21.62
CA ARG A 413 5.66 4.73 -20.60
C ARG A 413 4.45 4.65 -19.65
N ASP A 414 3.27 4.32 -20.15
CA ASP A 414 2.01 4.48 -19.40
C ASP A 414 1.50 3.22 -18.67
N MET A 415 2.31 2.16 -18.51
CA MET A 415 1.93 0.91 -17.81
C MET A 415 0.45 0.47 -17.99
N LYS A 416 -0.04 0.39 -19.24
CA LYS A 416 -1.43 -0.02 -19.52
C LYS A 416 -1.54 -1.55 -19.56
N PRO A 417 -2.68 -2.14 -19.14
CA PRO A 417 -3.89 -1.48 -18.64
C PRO A 417 -3.80 -1.17 -17.13
N ALA A 418 -4.23 0.04 -16.75
CA ALA A 418 -4.45 0.45 -15.36
C ALA A 418 -5.96 0.50 -15.08
N ALA A 419 -6.36 0.42 -13.80
CA ALA A 419 -7.76 0.55 -13.40
C ALA A 419 -8.35 1.94 -13.79
N GLU A 420 -9.61 2.00 -14.23
CA GLU A 420 -10.30 3.24 -14.66
C GLU A 420 -10.99 4.02 -13.53
N ALA A 421 -11.37 3.36 -12.45
CA ALA A 421 -11.72 3.97 -11.15
C ALA A 421 -11.39 2.99 -10.01
N ILE A 422 -11.40 3.45 -8.76
CA ILE A 422 -11.29 2.60 -7.57
C ILE A 422 -12.56 2.72 -6.74
N SER A 423 -13.16 1.58 -6.38
CA SER A 423 -14.28 1.52 -5.45
C SER A 423 -13.92 0.73 -4.21
N ILE A 424 -14.55 1.08 -3.09
CA ILE A 424 -14.55 0.26 -1.89
C ILE A 424 -15.86 -0.52 -1.89
N ARG A 425 -15.76 -1.85 -1.82
CA ARG A 425 -16.90 -2.70 -1.54
C ARG A 425 -17.03 -2.88 -0.04
N LEU A 426 -18.16 -2.44 0.50
CA LEU A 426 -18.60 -2.75 1.85
C LEU A 426 -19.62 -3.88 1.71
N GLU A 427 -19.30 -5.10 2.15
CA GLU A 427 -20.33 -6.13 2.23
C GLU A 427 -21.38 -5.70 3.26
N GLY A 428 -22.63 -5.65 2.83
CA GLY A 428 -23.82 -5.50 3.66
C GLY A 428 -24.83 -6.55 3.18
N ASN A 429 -25.37 -7.31 4.14
CA ASN A 429 -26.41 -8.34 4.01
C ASN A 429 -27.12 -8.36 2.66
N ASP A 430 -26.94 -9.46 1.91
CA ASP A 430 -27.76 -9.83 0.75
C ASP A 430 -29.25 -10.07 1.09
N ASP A 431 -29.69 -9.79 2.31
CA ASP A 431 -31.09 -9.86 2.73
C ASP A 431 -31.67 -8.46 2.97
N THR A 432 -32.08 -7.80 1.89
CA THR A 432 -33.34 -7.05 1.87
C THR A 432 -33.89 -6.92 0.45
N LYS A 433 -34.31 -8.06 -0.12
CA LYS A 433 -35.47 -8.04 -1.01
C LYS A 433 -36.72 -7.87 -0.15
N ALA A 434 -37.31 -6.67 -0.15
CA ALA A 434 -38.73 -6.50 0.11
C ALA A 434 -39.23 -5.24 -0.62
N SER A 435 -39.76 -5.47 -1.82
CA SER A 435 -40.98 -4.85 -2.35
C SER A 435 -41.31 -3.41 -1.91
N VAL A 436 -41.23 -2.47 -2.86
CA VAL A 436 -42.29 -1.47 -3.01
C VAL A 436 -42.71 -1.43 -4.48
N SER A 437 -43.62 -2.34 -4.81
CA SER A 437 -44.64 -2.08 -5.81
C SER A 437 -45.83 -1.43 -5.10
N LYS A 438 -46.02 -0.12 -5.29
CA LYS A 438 -47.29 0.53 -5.63
C LYS A 438 -47.09 2.03 -5.76
#